data_AF-A0A645HVX1-F1
#
_entry.id   AF-A0A645HVX1-F1
#
_cell.length_a   1.000
_cell.length_b   1.000
_cell.length_c   1.000
_cell.angle_alpha   90.00
_cell.angle_beta   90.00
_cell.angle_gamma   90.00
#
_symmetry.space_group_name_H-M   'P 1'
#
loop_
_entity.id
_entity.type
_entity.pdbx_description
1 polymer ?
#
loop_
_entity_poly.entity_id
_entity_poly.type
_entity_poly.pdbx_seq_one_letter_code
_entity_poly.pdbx_strand_id
1 'polypeptide(L)'
;MQRQAGSLVFVTTDGLVDQVGGPKSIAFGKRRIRDLILANRDRPSSEINRAVQQAISEWQGPNHRRDDVTFFCIRVQEAQRTNQAS
;
A
#
# COMPACT_ATOMS: atom_id res chain seq x y z
N MET A 1 10.72 -2.08 18.46
CA MET A 1 9.36 -2.43 17.99
C MET A 1 9.42 -3.81 17.35
N GLN A 2 9.08 -4.86 18.09
CA GLN A 2 9.12 -6.24 17.58
C GLN A 2 7.85 -6.46 16.76
N ARG A 3 7.99 -6.82 15.48
CA ARG A 3 6.83 -7.00 14.59
C ARG A 3 6.16 -8.33 14.91
N GLN A 4 4.86 -8.30 15.20
CA GLN A 4 4.05 -9.49 15.44
C GLN A 4 3.72 -10.18 14.11
N ALA A 5 3.55 -11.50 14.12
CA ALA A 5 3.03 -12.23 12.98
C ALA A 5 1.70 -11.64 12.50
N GLY A 6 1.46 -11.66 11.20
CA GLY A 6 0.30 -11.05 10.57
C GLY A 6 0.38 -9.53 10.39
N SER A 7 1.38 -8.85 10.97
CA SER A 7 1.57 -7.40 10.78
C SER A 7 1.76 -7.06 9.31
N LEU A 8 1.14 -5.96 8.88
CA LEU A 8 1.39 -5.35 7.58
C LEU A 8 2.48 -4.28 7.70
N VAL A 9 3.45 -4.34 6.80
CA VAL A 9 4.48 -3.32 6.64
C VAL A 9 4.38 -2.81 5.21
N PHE A 10 4.37 -1.49 5.06
CA PHE A 10 4.37 -0.87 3.74
C PHE A 10 5.30 0.32 3.71
N VAL A 11 5.80 0.61 2.52
CA VAL A 11 6.63 1.78 2.21
C VAL A 11 6.15 2.35 0.88
N THR A 12 6.25 3.67 0.75
CA THR A 12 5.87 4.38 -0.46
C THR A 12 6.74 5.60 -0.68
N THR A 13 6.93 5.99 -1.93
CA THR A 13 7.52 7.29 -2.29
C THR A 13 6.50 8.41 -2.07
N ASP A 14 6.98 9.65 -1.97
CA ASP A 14 6.16 10.85 -1.91
C ASP A 14 5.28 11.04 -3.15
N GLY A 15 5.74 10.60 -4.34
CA GLY A 15 4.92 10.60 -5.55
C GLY A 15 3.51 9.98 -5.39
N LEU A 16 3.34 8.95 -4.53
CA LEU A 16 2.01 8.40 -4.24
C LEU A 16 1.15 9.39 -3.43
N VAL A 17 1.73 9.94 -2.37
CA VAL A 17 1.03 10.83 -1.44
C VAL A 17 0.70 12.15 -2.13
N ASP A 18 1.58 12.63 -3.00
CA ASP A 18 1.50 13.91 -3.66
C ASP A 18 0.81 13.82 -5.03
N GLN A 19 0.36 12.65 -5.47
CA GLN A 19 -0.43 12.54 -6.70
C GLN A 19 -1.69 13.41 -6.62
N VAL A 20 -1.78 14.41 -7.51
CA VAL A 20 -2.96 15.27 -7.63
C VAL A 20 -4.05 14.53 -8.37
N GLY A 21 -5.29 14.67 -7.89
CA GLY A 21 -6.41 13.95 -8.46
C GLY A 21 -7.76 14.26 -7.81
N GLY A 22 -8.74 13.46 -8.20
CA GLY A 22 -10.11 13.54 -7.74
C GLY A 22 -10.85 14.82 -8.18
N PRO A 23 -12.12 14.98 -7.77
CA PRO A 23 -12.99 16.06 -8.24
C PRO A 23 -12.54 17.47 -7.86
N LYS A 24 -11.61 17.59 -6.90
CA LYS A 24 -11.11 18.87 -6.38
C LYS A 24 -9.64 19.12 -6.75
N SER A 25 -9.03 18.26 -7.57
CA SER A 25 -7.60 18.34 -7.94
C SER A 25 -6.69 18.54 -6.74
N ILE A 26 -6.81 17.65 -5.74
CA ILE A 26 -6.00 17.68 -4.52
C ILE A 26 -5.11 16.44 -4.42
N ALA A 27 -4.06 16.52 -3.60
CA ALA A 27 -3.18 15.41 -3.33
C ALA A 27 -3.93 14.19 -2.75
N PHE A 28 -3.51 12.97 -3.13
CA PHE A 28 -4.07 11.72 -2.62
C PHE A 28 -3.95 11.65 -1.10
N GLY A 29 -2.79 12.05 -0.56
CA GLY A 29 -2.57 12.26 0.86
C GLY A 29 -2.44 10.97 1.67
N LYS A 30 -1.77 11.08 2.82
CA LYS A 30 -1.47 9.95 3.72
C LYS A 30 -2.73 9.30 4.30
N ARG A 31 -3.81 10.07 4.48
CA ARG A 31 -5.06 9.57 5.05
C ARG A 31 -5.73 8.53 4.13
N ARG A 32 -5.80 8.79 2.82
CA ARG A 32 -6.48 7.88 1.87
C ARG A 32 -5.76 6.55 1.76
N ILE A 33 -4.42 6.57 1.63
CA ILE A 33 -3.64 5.33 1.59
C ILE A 33 -3.77 4.53 2.89
N ARG A 34 -3.74 5.20 4.05
CA ARG A 34 -3.94 4.56 5.36
C ARG A 34 -5.31 3.91 5.45
N ASP A 35 -6.38 4.64 5.13
CA ASP A 35 -7.75 4.16 5.24
C ASP A 35 -7.99 2.98 4.27
N LEU A 36 -7.43 3.05 3.06
CA LEU A 36 -7.48 1.96 2.07
C LEU A 36 -6.78 0.69 2.55
N ILE A 37 -5.58 0.81 3.13
CA ILE A 37 -4.84 -0.34 3.70
C ILE A 37 -5.62 -0.93 4.88
N LEU A 38 -6.19 -0.09 5.75
CA LEU A 38 -6.99 -0.55 6.88
C LEU A 38 -8.26 -1.29 6.43
N ALA A 39 -8.93 -0.82 5.37
CA ALA A 39 -10.11 -1.48 4.82
C ALA A 39 -9.80 -2.84 4.15
N ASN A 40 -8.55 -3.05 3.73
CA ASN A 40 -8.10 -4.29 3.08
C ASN A 40 -7.14 -5.10 3.95
N ARG A 41 -7.02 -4.79 5.25
CA ARG A 41 -5.97 -5.29 6.14
C ARG A 41 -5.91 -6.81 6.28
N ASP A 42 -7.01 -7.51 6.01
CA ASP A 42 -7.12 -8.97 6.15
C ASP A 42 -6.91 -9.70 4.81
N ARG A 43 -6.75 -8.96 3.71
CA ARG A 43 -6.52 -9.52 2.38
C ARG A 43 -5.04 -9.88 2.15
N PRO A 44 -4.72 -10.75 1.17
CA PRO A 44 -3.34 -10.96 0.73
C PRO A 44 -2.64 -9.64 0.36
N SER A 45 -1.34 -9.52 0.63
CA SER A 45 -0.59 -8.29 0.31
C SER A 45 -0.60 -7.96 -1.20
N SER A 46 -0.69 -8.97 -2.06
CA SER A 46 -0.89 -8.81 -3.51
C SER A 46 -2.22 -8.09 -3.84
N GLU A 47 -3.29 -8.43 -3.13
CA GLU A 47 -4.59 -7.77 -3.31
C GLU A 47 -4.58 -6.34 -2.76
N ILE A 48 -3.88 -6.09 -1.65
CA ILE A 48 -3.66 -4.74 -1.12
C ILE A 48 -2.90 -3.90 -2.15
N ASN A 49 -1.81 -4.42 -2.72
CA ASN A 49 -1.04 -3.74 -3.77
C ASN A 49 -1.93 -3.41 -4.98
N ARG A 50 -2.77 -4.34 -5.44
CA ARG A 50 -3.72 -4.10 -6.53
C ARG A 50 -4.74 -3.02 -6.19
N ALA A 51 -5.30 -3.05 -4.97
CA ALA A 51 -6.26 -2.05 -4.52
C ALA A 51 -5.63 -0.66 -4.46
N VAL A 52 -4.37 -0.53 -4.01
CA VAL A 52 -3.63 0.72 -3.99
C VAL A 52 -3.34 1.22 -5.41
N GLN A 53 -2.90 0.34 -6.31
CA GLN A 53 -2.66 0.68 -7.72
C GLN A 53 -3.92 1.16 -8.42
N GLN A 54 -5.06 0.51 -8.17
CA GLN A 54 -6.34 0.92 -8.72
C GLN A 54 -6.77 2.29 -8.15
N ALA A 55 -6.73 2.45 -6.82
CA ALA A 55 -7.14 3.69 -6.17
C ALA A 55 -6.31 4.90 -6.62
N ILE A 56 -4.99 4.74 -6.81
CA ILE A 56 -4.15 5.84 -7.29
C ILE A 56 -4.41 6.18 -8.77
N SER A 57 -4.70 5.16 -9.60
CA SER A 57 -5.04 5.34 -11.01
C SER A 57 -6.37 6.08 -11.17
N GLU A 58 -7.39 5.65 -10.42
CA GLU A 58 -8.70 6.30 -10.38
C GLU A 58 -8.62 7.72 -9.82
N TRP A 59 -7.82 7.91 -8.77
CA TRP A 59 -7.62 9.24 -8.20
C TRP A 59 -6.94 10.18 -9.19
N GLN A 60 -5.84 9.76 -9.81
CA GLN A 60 -5.14 10.54 -10.82
C GLN A 60 -6.12 10.95 -11.94
N GLY A 61 -6.86 9.98 -12.49
CA GLY A 61 -7.78 10.22 -13.60
C GLY A 61 -7.06 10.97 -14.74
N PRO A 62 -7.60 12.12 -15.20
CA PRO A 62 -6.97 12.91 -16.27
C PRO A 62 -5.80 13.79 -15.80
N ASN A 63 -5.52 13.85 -14.49
CA ASN A 63 -4.47 14.71 -13.96
C ASN A 63 -3.08 14.17 -14.31
N HIS A 64 -2.12 15.07 -14.47
CA HIS A 64 -0.74 14.69 -14.76
C HIS A 64 -0.06 13.98 -13.59
N ARG A 65 0.78 13.00 -13.91
CA ARG A 65 1.68 12.33 -12.96
C ARG A 65 2.88 13.26 -12.73
N ARG A 66 3.08 13.73 -11.50
CA ARG A 66 4.14 14.72 -11.19
C ARG A 66 5.48 14.09 -10.82
N ASP A 67 5.47 12.82 -10.40
CA ASP A 67 6.62 12.10 -9.89
C ASP A 67 6.42 10.59 -10.01
N ASP A 68 7.49 9.82 -9.83
CA ASP A 68 7.45 8.37 -9.82
C ASP A 68 6.73 7.83 -8.58
N VAL A 69 5.87 6.84 -8.80
CA VAL A 69 5.05 6.24 -7.74
C VAL A 69 5.51 4.82 -7.48
N THR A 70 6.04 4.60 -6.28
CA THR A 70 6.33 3.26 -5.78
C THR A 70 5.52 2.98 -4.51
N PHE A 71 4.90 1.81 -4.45
CA PHE A 71 4.26 1.26 -3.27
C PHE A 71 4.68 -0.20 -3.10
N PHE A 72 5.12 -0.55 -1.89
CA PHE A 72 5.50 -1.91 -1.54
C PHE A 72 4.85 -2.29 -0.22
N CYS A 73 4.19 -3.44 -0.19
CA CYS A 73 3.53 -3.98 1.00
C CYS A 73 3.86 -5.45 1.19
N ILE A 74 4.19 -5.81 2.44
CA ILE A 74 4.43 -7.18 2.88
C ILE A 74 3.64 -7.49 4.13
N ARG A 75 3.28 -8.76 4.28
CA ARG A 75 2.77 -9.32 5.52
C ARG A 75 3.88 -10.10 6.21
N VAL A 76 4.15 -9.76 7.47
CA VAL A 76 5.10 -10.51 8.29
C VAL A 76 4.48 -11.86 8.60
N GLN A 77 5.13 -12.93 8.18
CA GLN A 77 4.77 -14.29 8.55
C GLN A 77 5.65 -14.76 9.71
N GLU A 78 5.18 -15.72 10.50
CA GLU A 78 6.07 -16.41 11.41
C GLU A 78 7.14 -17.17 10.62
N ALA A 79 8.36 -17.17 11.13
CA ALA A 79 9.40 -18.02 10.58
C ALA A 79 8.94 -19.48 10.71
N GLN A 80 8.75 -20.15 9.56
CA GLN A 80 8.52 -21.58 9.55
C GLN A 80 9.79 -22.24 10.11
N ARG A 81 9.71 -22.86 11.28
CA ARG A 81 10.79 -23.74 11.75
C ARG A 81 10.79 -24.95 10.82
N THR A 82 11.72 -25.00 9.88
CA THR A 82 12.03 -26.23 9.15
C THR A 82 12.63 -27.23 10.13
N ASN A 83 11.78 -28.09 10.70
CA ASN A 83 12.25 -29.35 11.26
C ASN A 83 12.65 -30.25 10.08
N GLN A 84 13.90 -30.13 9.60
CA GLN A 84 14.56 -31.27 8.97
C GLN A 84 15.01 -32.18 10.11
N ALA A 85 14.18 -33.19 10.38
CA ALA A 85 14.57 -34.32 11.21
C ALA A 85 15.42 -35.28 10.36
N SER A 86 16.59 -35.60 10.92
CA SER A 86 17.45 -36.79 10.80
C SER A 86 17.42 -37.62 9.52
#